data_AF-A0A497E3G3-F1
#
_entry.id   AF-A0A497E3G3-F1
#
_cell.length_a   1.000
_cell.length_b   1.000
_cell.length_c   1.000
_cell.angle_alpha   90.00
_cell.angle_beta   90.00
_cell.angle_gamma   90.00
#
_symmetry.space_group_name_H-M   'P 1'
#
loop_
_entity.id
_entity.type
_entity.pdbx_description
1 polymer ?
#
loop_
_entity_poly.entity_id
_entity_poly.type
_entity_poly.pdbx_seq_one_letter_code
_entity_poly.pdbx_strand_id
1 'polypeptide(L)'
;MSKKNNFKSKVSKNQIIIKVNPKIYPLEAIYGAAYVFLDRAYLFLDGNPEKEVIVALKGKEKMTERKLKNLAGEFYNELLNCALRQKISQNNQKIREYIVSQALLSAIEEEEEEEWQKDPLGIAVPWEEKYGKKK
;
A
#
# COMPACT_ATOMS: atom_id res chain seq x y z
N MET A 1 5.63 16.58 -28.60
CA MET A 1 4.23 16.86 -28.25
C MET A 1 4.17 17.57 -26.91
N SER A 2 3.49 18.70 -26.80
CA SER A 2 3.42 19.50 -25.57
C SER A 2 2.25 19.04 -24.70
N LYS A 3 2.51 18.55 -23.48
CA LYS A 3 1.44 18.26 -22.50
C LYS A 3 0.91 19.58 -21.96
N LYS A 4 -0.39 19.86 -22.18
CA LYS A 4 -1.08 21.02 -21.60
C LYS A 4 -1.18 20.86 -20.08
N ASN A 5 -0.90 21.93 -19.33
CA ASN A 5 -1.09 21.95 -17.88
C ASN A 5 -2.58 21.74 -17.54
N ASN A 6 -2.86 20.84 -16.59
CA ASN A 6 -4.24 20.48 -16.21
C ASN A 6 -4.88 21.44 -15.18
N PHE A 7 -4.13 22.39 -14.60
CA PHE A 7 -4.64 23.32 -13.59
C PHE A 7 -4.23 24.77 -13.86
N LYS A 8 -5.11 25.73 -13.53
CA LYS A 8 -4.86 27.17 -13.55
C LYS A 8 -5.29 27.80 -12.22
N SER A 9 -4.38 28.45 -11.50
CA SER A 9 -4.75 29.36 -10.39
C SER A 9 -3.69 30.45 -10.12
N LYS A 10 -4.13 31.54 -9.49
CA LYS A 10 -3.39 32.75 -9.09
C LYS A 10 -4.16 33.39 -7.92
N VAL A 11 -3.59 33.97 -6.87
CA VAL A 11 -2.20 34.05 -6.37
C VAL A 11 -2.23 33.71 -4.86
N SER A 12 -1.16 33.18 -4.27
CA SER A 12 -0.99 33.29 -2.80
C SER A 12 0.47 33.38 -2.37
N LYS A 13 0.74 34.17 -1.33
CA LYS A 13 2.01 34.15 -0.55
C LYS A 13 2.09 32.95 0.41
N ASN A 14 1.20 31.97 0.27
CA ASN A 14 0.92 30.92 1.25
C ASN A 14 1.20 29.51 0.70
N GLN A 15 2.16 29.40 -0.22
CA GLN A 15 2.52 28.14 -0.86
C GLN A 15 4.03 28.03 -1.03
N ILE A 16 4.52 26.81 -0.99
CA ILE A 16 5.89 26.46 -1.37
C ILE A 16 5.84 25.42 -2.49
N ILE A 17 6.73 25.56 -3.47
CA ILE A 17 6.82 24.68 -4.64
C ILE A 17 8.13 23.91 -4.54
N ILE A 18 8.04 22.60 -4.66
CA ILE A 18 9.13 21.64 -4.60
C ILE A 18 9.21 20.96 -5.97
N LYS A 19 10.43 20.77 -6.48
CA LYS A 19 10.71 20.00 -7.70
C LYS A 19 11.38 18.69 -7.30
N VAL A 20 10.83 17.57 -7.76
CA VAL A 20 11.29 16.22 -7.42
C VAL A 20 11.68 15.49 -8.70
N ASN A 21 12.86 14.85 -8.71
CA ASN A 21 13.29 13.98 -9.79
C ASN A 21 12.75 12.55 -9.56
N PRO A 22 11.84 12.04 -10.40
CA PRO A 22 11.21 10.73 -10.21
C PRO A 22 12.18 9.54 -10.29
N LYS A 23 13.38 9.76 -10.85
CA LYS A 23 14.46 8.75 -10.90
C LYS A 23 15.17 8.54 -9.57
N ILE A 24 15.00 9.47 -8.62
CA ILE A 24 15.59 9.40 -7.27
C ILE A 24 14.49 9.05 -6.26
N TYR A 25 13.33 9.68 -6.38
CA TYR A 25 12.16 9.44 -5.53
C TYR A 25 11.01 8.97 -6.42
N PRO A 26 10.67 7.66 -6.42
CA PRO A 26 9.64 7.13 -7.30
C PRO A 26 8.27 7.78 -7.08
N LEU A 27 7.39 7.66 -8.07
CA LEU A 27 6.11 8.37 -8.09
C LEU A 27 5.20 7.96 -6.92
N GLU A 28 5.25 6.69 -6.51
CA GLU A 28 4.53 6.16 -5.35
C GLU A 28 5.04 6.77 -4.04
N ALA A 29 6.34 7.04 -3.94
CA ALA A 29 6.91 7.73 -2.78
C ALA A 29 6.47 9.20 -2.72
N ILE A 30 6.36 9.87 -3.88
CA ILE A 30 5.82 11.23 -3.97
C ILE A 30 4.34 11.24 -3.54
N TYR A 31 3.54 10.26 -3.97
CA TYR A 31 2.13 10.13 -3.58
C TYR A 31 1.97 9.82 -2.09
N GLY A 32 2.75 8.88 -1.54
CA GLY A 32 2.74 8.54 -0.12
C GLY A 32 3.10 9.74 0.75
N ALA A 33 4.18 10.46 0.39
CA ALA A 33 4.55 11.68 1.09
C ALA A 33 3.48 12.77 0.98
N ALA A 34 2.89 12.99 -0.21
CA ALA A 34 1.83 13.98 -0.36
C ALA A 34 0.58 13.67 0.48
N TYR A 35 0.21 12.38 0.61
CA TYR A 35 -0.93 11.93 1.40
C TYR A 35 -0.82 12.34 2.89
N VAL A 36 0.38 12.21 3.47
CA VAL A 36 0.65 12.53 4.89
C VAL A 36 0.39 14.00 5.25
N PHE A 37 0.42 14.93 4.28
CA PHE A 37 0.23 16.37 4.52
C PHE A 37 -1.16 16.90 4.12
N LEU A 38 -2.09 16.03 3.69
CA LEU A 38 -3.45 16.43 3.28
C LEU A 38 -4.29 17.02 4.42
N ASP A 39 -3.91 16.80 5.68
CA ASP A 39 -4.52 17.38 6.87
C ASP A 39 -4.17 18.87 7.03
N ARG A 40 -2.90 19.24 6.79
CA ARG A 40 -2.32 20.58 7.03
C ARG A 40 -2.23 21.46 5.80
N ALA A 41 -2.17 20.88 4.60
CA ALA A 41 -2.00 21.59 3.34
C ALA A 41 -2.92 21.07 2.23
N TYR A 42 -3.18 21.92 1.24
CA TYR A 42 -3.66 21.51 -0.07
C TYR A 42 -2.45 21.16 -0.94
N LEU A 43 -2.45 19.96 -1.49
CA LEU A 43 -1.38 19.41 -2.33
C LEU A 43 -1.80 19.48 -3.81
N PHE A 44 -0.89 19.95 -4.66
CA PHE A 44 -1.06 19.90 -6.11
C PHE A 44 0.17 19.26 -6.74
N LEU A 45 -0.06 18.30 -7.64
CA LEU A 45 0.98 17.58 -8.39
C LEU A 45 0.85 17.90 -9.88
N ASP A 46 1.94 18.32 -10.51
CA ASP A 46 2.03 18.65 -11.93
C ASP A 46 3.41 18.26 -12.49
N GLY A 47 3.68 18.53 -13.76
CA GLY A 47 4.96 18.25 -14.42
C GLY A 47 4.96 16.93 -15.20
N ASN A 48 6.15 16.32 -15.35
CA ASN A 48 6.33 15.08 -16.08
C ASN A 48 6.81 13.95 -15.13
N PRO A 49 6.00 12.88 -14.92
CA PRO A 49 6.31 11.80 -14.00
C PRO A 49 7.58 10.99 -14.34
N GLU A 50 8.19 11.18 -15.52
CA GLU A 50 9.44 10.54 -15.92
C GLU A 50 10.69 11.44 -15.76
N LYS A 51 10.49 12.75 -15.53
CA LYS A 51 11.57 13.76 -15.59
C LYS A 51 11.63 14.69 -14.40
N GLU A 52 10.52 15.34 -14.07
CA GLU A 52 10.41 16.31 -12.97
C GLU A 52 8.94 16.41 -12.57
N VAL A 53 8.63 16.04 -11.33
CA VAL A 53 7.33 16.26 -10.71
C VAL A 53 7.40 17.53 -9.87
N ILE A 54 6.39 18.37 -10.03
CA ILE A 54 6.22 19.62 -9.29
C ILE A 54 5.19 19.36 -8.20
N VAL A 55 5.59 19.56 -6.94
CA VAL A 55 4.73 19.43 -5.75
C VAL A 55 4.52 20.81 -5.17
N ALA A 56 3.28 21.31 -5.17
CA ALA A 56 2.94 22.57 -4.50
C ALA A 56 2.19 22.28 -3.19
N LEU A 57 2.77 22.69 -2.07
CA LEU A 57 2.14 22.65 -0.75
C LEU A 57 1.59 24.04 -0.45
N LYS A 58 0.26 24.19 -0.43
CA LYS A 58 -0.43 25.43 -0.04
C LYS A 58 -1.03 25.25 1.34
N GLY A 59 -0.62 26.07 2.32
CA GLY A 59 -1.18 26.01 3.67
C GLY A 59 -2.70 26.21 3.65
N LYS A 60 -3.45 25.44 4.45
CA LYS A 60 -4.90 25.65 4.60
C LYS A 60 -5.20 27.00 5.28
N GLU A 61 -4.38 27.36 6.25
CA GLU A 61 -4.32 28.68 6.88
C GLU A 61 -3.11 29.49 6.40
N LYS A 62 -3.11 30.80 6.69
CA LYS A 62 -2.01 31.72 6.34
C LYS A 62 -0.74 31.41 7.15
N MET A 63 0.22 30.78 6.51
CA MET A 63 1.54 30.48 7.04
C MET A 63 2.54 31.62 6.78
N THR A 64 3.53 31.73 7.66
CA THR A 64 4.73 32.55 7.42
C THR A 64 5.71 31.79 6.53
N GLU A 65 6.66 32.49 5.92
CA GLU A 65 7.70 31.86 5.09
C GLU A 65 8.50 30.79 5.87
N ARG A 66 8.80 31.04 7.15
CA ARG A 66 9.45 30.06 8.04
C ARG A 66 8.58 28.80 8.23
N LYS A 67 7.27 28.95 8.43
CA LYS A 67 6.35 27.80 8.53
C LYS A 67 6.29 27.00 7.21
N LEU A 68 6.28 27.68 6.05
CA LEU A 68 6.32 27.02 4.74
C LEU A 68 7.65 26.29 4.49
N LYS A 69 8.79 26.88 4.87
CA LYS A 69 10.11 26.25 4.80
C LYS A 69 10.21 25.02 5.70
N ASN A 70 9.68 25.09 6.93
CA ASN A 70 9.60 23.93 7.83
C ASN A 70 8.73 22.81 7.22
N LEU A 71 7.55 23.16 6.69
CA LEU A 71 6.63 22.21 6.03
C LEU A 71 7.30 21.49 4.84
N ALA A 72 8.10 22.21 4.04
CA ALA A 72 8.90 21.60 2.97
C ALA A 72 10.00 20.67 3.51
N GLY A 73 10.67 21.04 4.62
CA GLY A 73 11.64 20.17 5.30
C GLY A 73 11.02 18.87 5.81
N GLU A 74 9.85 18.96 6.46
CA GLU A 74 9.06 17.81 6.88
C GLU A 74 8.66 16.94 5.67
N PHE A 75 8.23 17.55 4.56
CA PHE A 75 7.91 16.84 3.32
C PHE A 75 9.11 16.11 2.71
N TYR A 76 10.31 16.72 2.70
CA TYR A 76 11.52 16.05 2.21
C TYR A 76 11.90 14.83 3.04
N ASN A 77 11.77 14.92 4.37
CA ASN A 77 12.02 13.79 5.26
C ASN A 77 11.04 12.64 4.98
N GLU A 78 9.74 12.93 4.83
CA GLU A 78 8.76 11.89 4.55
C GLU A 78 8.87 11.33 3.12
N LEU A 79 9.25 12.15 2.13
CA LEU A 79 9.57 11.68 0.78
C LEU A 79 10.73 10.68 0.78
N LEU A 80 11.78 10.95 1.56
CA LEU A 80 12.90 10.02 1.76
C LEU A 80 12.44 8.74 2.48
N ASN A 81 11.63 8.87 3.54
CA ASN A 81 11.08 7.73 4.26
C ASN A 81 10.23 6.83 3.35
N CYS A 82 9.32 7.40 2.56
CA CYS A 82 8.49 6.67 1.61
C CYS A 82 9.32 5.95 0.54
N ALA A 83 10.33 6.63 -0.04
CA ALA A 83 11.21 6.02 -1.04
C ALA A 83 12.04 4.86 -0.45
N LEU A 84 12.55 5.01 0.78
CA LEU A 84 13.26 3.93 1.48
C LEU A 84 12.32 2.75 1.80
N ARG A 85 11.12 3.03 2.33
CA ARG A 85 10.09 2.00 2.60
C ARG A 85 9.72 1.23 1.32
N GLN A 86 9.51 1.93 0.21
CA GLN A 86 9.22 1.32 -1.09
C GLN A 86 10.38 0.42 -1.56
N LYS A 87 11.63 0.89 -1.48
CA LYS A 87 12.81 0.13 -1.88
C LYS A 87 13.01 -1.13 -1.04
N ILE A 88 12.84 -1.04 0.29
CA ILE A 88 12.89 -2.22 1.19
C ILE A 88 11.74 -3.18 0.85
N SER A 89 10.54 -2.66 0.60
CA SER A 89 9.38 -3.47 0.24
C SER A 89 9.60 -4.25 -1.07
N GLN A 90 10.14 -3.61 -2.10
CA GLN A 90 10.50 -4.23 -3.38
C GLN A 90 11.61 -5.29 -3.21
N ASN A 91 12.72 -4.93 -2.56
CA ASN A 91 13.85 -5.83 -2.35
C ASN A 91 13.45 -7.11 -1.59
N ASN A 92 12.59 -6.98 -0.58
CA ASN A 92 12.18 -8.08 0.28
C ASN A 92 10.90 -8.78 -0.18
N GLN A 93 10.38 -8.48 -1.39
CA GLN A 93 9.10 -9.00 -1.89
C GLN A 93 9.08 -10.53 -1.87
N LYS A 94 10.04 -11.19 -2.55
CA LYS A 94 10.12 -12.66 -2.63
C LYS A 94 10.22 -13.35 -1.27
N ILE A 95 10.90 -12.72 -0.30
CA ILE A 95 11.05 -13.25 1.06
C ILE A 95 9.71 -13.19 1.80
N ARG A 96 8.96 -12.10 1.67
CA ARG A 96 7.61 -12.00 2.24
C ARG A 96 6.65 -12.98 1.59
N GLU A 97 6.67 -13.09 0.26
CA GLU A 97 5.86 -14.05 -0.49
C GLU A 97 6.16 -15.49 -0.05
N TYR A 98 7.44 -15.87 0.09
CA TYR A 98 7.83 -17.19 0.61
C TYR A 98 7.32 -17.44 2.03
N ILE A 99 7.54 -16.50 2.96
CA ILE A 99 7.09 -16.63 4.36
C ILE A 99 5.57 -16.76 4.45
N VAL A 100 4.81 -15.95 3.69
CA VAL A 100 3.34 -16.02 3.65
C VAL A 100 2.88 -17.35 3.04
N SER A 101 3.49 -17.81 1.93
CA SER A 101 3.17 -19.10 1.34
C SER A 101 3.44 -20.27 2.29
N GLN A 102 4.58 -20.27 3.00
CA GLN A 102 4.89 -21.29 3.99
C GLN A 102 3.91 -21.27 5.17
N ALA A 103 3.57 -20.08 5.68
CA ALA A 103 2.60 -19.93 6.77
C ALA A 103 1.20 -20.42 6.37
N LEU A 104 0.75 -20.10 5.14
CA LEU A 104 -0.52 -20.59 4.59
C LEU A 104 -0.51 -22.11 4.41
N LEU A 105 0.55 -22.68 3.86
CA LEU A 105 0.69 -24.13 3.71
C LEU A 105 0.69 -24.84 5.06
N SER A 106 1.40 -24.31 6.08
CA SER A 106 1.40 -24.88 7.44
C SER A 106 0.09 -24.73 8.21
N ALA A 107 -0.83 -23.88 7.72
CA ALA A 107 -2.16 -23.68 8.28
C ALA A 107 -3.24 -24.50 7.56
N ILE A 108 -2.88 -25.22 6.49
CA ILE A 108 -3.71 -26.29 5.93
C ILE A 108 -3.43 -27.52 6.78
N GLU A 109 -4.39 -27.90 7.61
CA GLU A 109 -4.40 -29.23 8.22
C GLU A 109 -4.54 -30.26 7.11
N GLU A 110 -3.67 -31.26 7.06
CA GLU A 110 -3.95 -32.47 6.29
C GLU A 110 -5.12 -33.18 7.00
N GLU A 111 -6.24 -33.34 6.32
CA GLU A 111 -7.34 -34.22 6.76
C GLU A 111 -6.83 -35.66 6.73
N GLU A 112 -6.09 -36.07 7.78
CA GLU A 112 -5.90 -37.48 8.07
C GLU A 112 -7.29 -38.08 8.36
N GLU A 113 -7.81 -38.93 7.46
CA GLU A 113 -8.99 -39.74 7.73
C GLU A 113 -8.74 -40.59 8.99
N GLU A 114 -9.18 -40.09 10.14
CA GLU A 114 -9.00 -40.76 11.42
C GLU A 114 -9.63 -42.16 11.36
N GLU A 115 -9.04 -43.14 12.05
CA GLU A 115 -9.43 -44.55 11.92
C GLU A 115 -10.92 -44.80 12.23
N TRP A 116 -11.55 -43.97 13.07
CA TRP A 116 -12.99 -44.03 13.34
C TRP A 116 -13.89 -43.53 12.20
N GLN A 117 -13.40 -42.65 11.31
CA GLN A 117 -14.12 -42.19 10.12
C GLN A 117 -14.27 -43.31 9.08
N LYS A 118 -13.37 -44.31 9.11
CA LYS A 118 -13.39 -45.49 8.24
C LYS A 118 -14.41 -46.56 8.67
N ASP A 119 -15.25 -46.25 9.67
CA ASP A 119 -16.24 -47.14 10.31
C ASP A 119 -15.78 -48.60 10.51
N PRO A 120 -14.66 -48.84 11.23
CA PRO A 120 -14.08 -50.18 11.39
C PRO A 120 -15.00 -51.16 12.13
N LEU A 121 -16.05 -50.67 12.81
CA LEU A 121 -17.05 -51.48 13.50
C LEU A 121 -18.34 -51.67 12.69
N GLY A 122 -18.47 -51.00 11.54
CA GLY A 122 -19.67 -51.03 10.70
C GLY A 122 -20.93 -50.51 11.40
N ILE A 123 -20.79 -49.51 12.28
CA ILE A 123 -21.87 -48.95 13.12
C ILE A 123 -22.50 -47.68 12.54
N ALA A 124 -21.88 -47.06 11.53
CA ALA A 124 -22.47 -45.95 10.78
C ALA A 124 -23.52 -46.44 9.76
N VAL A 125 -23.57 -47.74 9.49
CA VAL A 125 -24.56 -48.38 8.61
C VAL A 125 -25.92 -48.49 9.32
N PRO A 126 -27.04 -48.02 8.71
CA PRO A 126 -28.38 -48.13 9.30
C PRO A 126 -28.77 -49.57 9.67
N TRP A 127 -29.48 -49.73 10.79
CA TRP A 127 -29.87 -51.05 11.31
C TRP A 127 -30.72 -51.85 10.32
N GLU A 128 -31.56 -51.17 9.53
CA GLU A 128 -32.40 -51.80 8.50
C GLU A 128 -31.58 -52.33 7.31
N GLU A 129 -30.43 -51.73 6.99
CA GLU A 129 -29.53 -52.26 5.95
C GLU A 129 -28.68 -53.42 6.49
N LYS A 130 -28.23 -53.33 7.75
CA LYS A 130 -27.38 -54.35 8.39
C LYS A 130 -28.15 -55.62 8.80
N TYR A 131 -29.42 -55.48 9.19
CA TYR A 131 -30.23 -56.58 9.76
C TYR A 131 -31.66 -56.69 9.20
N GLY A 132 -32.09 -55.81 8.30
CA GLY A 132 -33.39 -55.92 7.65
C GLY A 132 -33.47 -57.16 6.76
N LYS A 133 -34.53 -57.95 6.93
CA LYS A 133 -34.79 -59.09 6.04
C LYS A 133 -35.12 -58.58 4.63
N LYS A 134 -34.31 -58.99 3.64
CA LYS A 134 -34.63 -58.79 2.23
C LYS A 134 -35.99 -59.43 1.94
N LYS A 135 -36.90 -58.65 1.36
CA LYS A 135 -38.19 -59.11 0.81
C LYS A 135 -37.98 -59.79 -0.53
#